data_AF-A0A1X0NIB2-F1
#
_entry.id   AF-A0A1X0NIB2-F1
#
_cell.length_a   1.000
_cell.length_b   1.000
_cell.length_c   1.000
_cell.angle_alpha   90.00
_cell.angle_beta   90.00
_cell.angle_gamma   90.00
#
_symmetry.space_group_name_H-M   'P 1'
#
loop_
_entity.id
_entity.type
_entity.pdbx_description
1 polymer ?
#
loop_
_entity_poly.entity_id
_entity_poly.type
_entity_poly.pdbx_seq_one_letter_code
_entity_poly.pdbx_strand_id
1 'polypeptide(L)'
;MGKRRSSISVETTPDLAFIKKGHLNMLIYTSKEMGAVRVPVDSLDFLEDTRLVRNKSMDQINFSNDCVFKVTLEFIESMPCMEETAVRESTDWVLCSCKGSTAFYSPVEKRLVLQQCFVCVQSNIPELEAPFILVLYLEENEWLVERALR
;
A
#
# COMPACT_ATOMS: atom_id res chain seq x y z
N MET A 1 -7.52 -27.46 -16.52
CA MET A 1 -6.50 -26.79 -17.36
C MET A 1 -7.08 -25.42 -17.72
N GLY A 2 -6.81 -24.31 -17.04
CA GLY A 2 -5.51 -23.75 -16.67
C GLY A 2 -5.42 -22.36 -17.31
N LYS A 3 -6.27 -21.40 -16.88
CA LYS A 3 -6.09 -20.00 -17.26
C LYS A 3 -4.98 -19.46 -16.38
N ARG A 4 -3.76 -19.34 -16.95
CA ARG A 4 -2.65 -18.60 -16.37
C ARG A 4 -3.17 -17.18 -16.10
N ARG A 5 -3.42 -16.83 -14.83
CA ARG A 5 -3.51 -15.44 -14.39
C ARG A 5 -2.19 -14.80 -14.85
N SER A 6 -2.24 -13.88 -15.80
CA SER A 6 -1.07 -13.07 -16.12
C SER A 6 -0.80 -12.26 -14.86
N SER A 7 0.23 -12.61 -14.10
CA SER A 7 0.77 -11.72 -13.09
C SER A 7 1.16 -10.44 -13.83
N ILE A 8 0.34 -9.40 -13.73
CA ILE A 8 0.72 -8.07 -14.20
C ILE A 8 1.97 -7.72 -13.41
N SER A 9 3.09 -7.58 -14.11
CA SER A 9 4.35 -7.13 -13.50
C SER A 9 4.14 -5.71 -12.99
N VAL A 10 4.57 -5.43 -11.76
CA VAL A 10 4.50 -4.08 -11.19
C VAL A 10 5.33 -3.13 -12.05
N GLU A 11 4.72 -2.02 -12.47
CA GLU A 11 5.44 -0.95 -13.14
C GLU A 11 6.26 -0.18 -12.10
N THR A 12 7.57 -0.10 -12.29
CA THR A 12 8.50 0.44 -11.30
C THR A 12 9.37 1.52 -11.89
N THR A 13 9.75 2.52 -11.08
CA THR A 13 10.93 3.34 -11.39
C THR A 13 12.20 2.49 -11.27
N PRO A 14 13.30 2.83 -11.97
CA PRO A 14 14.50 1.99 -12.01
C PRO A 14 15.08 1.63 -10.63
N ASP A 15 14.98 2.55 -9.68
CA ASP A 15 15.44 2.38 -8.29
C ASP A 15 14.53 1.46 -7.45
N LEU A 16 13.32 1.17 -7.93
CA LEU A 16 12.34 0.27 -7.31
C LEU A 16 12.12 -1.02 -8.12
N ALA A 17 12.95 -1.28 -9.13
CA ALA A 17 12.80 -2.41 -10.06
C ALA A 17 12.90 -3.80 -9.40
N PHE A 18 13.39 -3.87 -8.17
CA PHE A 18 13.44 -5.09 -7.37
C PHE A 18 12.07 -5.51 -6.81
N ILE A 19 11.04 -4.65 -6.87
CA ILE A 19 9.69 -4.98 -6.42
C ILE A 19 9.01 -5.92 -7.42
N LYS A 20 8.61 -7.09 -6.95
CA LYS A 20 7.97 -8.14 -7.75
C LYS A 20 6.45 -8.01 -7.78
N LYS A 21 5.85 -7.81 -6.61
CA LYS A 21 4.39 -7.66 -6.43
C LYS A 21 4.08 -6.98 -5.10
N GLY A 22 2.84 -6.55 -4.93
CA GLY A 22 2.36 -6.06 -3.65
C GLY A 22 0.84 -6.10 -3.55
N HIS A 23 0.34 -6.03 -2.31
CA HIS A 23 -1.09 -6.03 -2.05
C HIS A 23 -1.44 -5.24 -0.78
N LEU A 24 -2.61 -4.61 -0.76
CA LEU A 24 -3.13 -3.97 0.45
C LEU A 24 -3.51 -5.04 1.46
N ASN A 25 -2.81 -5.07 2.59
CA ASN A 25 -3.02 -6.05 3.64
C ASN A 25 -4.14 -5.61 4.60
N MET A 26 -4.16 -4.32 4.94
CA MET A 26 -5.15 -3.76 5.86
C MET A 26 -5.32 -2.26 5.72
N LEU A 27 -6.52 -1.80 6.02
CA LEU A 27 -6.84 -0.42 6.36
C LEU A 27 -7.15 -0.38 7.86
N ILE A 28 -6.53 0.54 8.58
CA ILE A 28 -6.75 0.75 10.01
C ILE A 28 -7.38 2.13 10.18
N TYR A 29 -8.48 2.20 10.91
CA TYR A 29 -9.03 3.44 11.42
C TYR A 29 -8.64 3.62 12.88
N THR A 30 -8.08 4.77 13.22
CA THR A 30 -7.56 5.08 14.55
C THR A 30 -8.43 6.16 15.18
N SER A 31 -9.31 5.78 16.11
CA SER A 31 -10.11 6.73 16.88
C SER A 31 -9.57 6.84 18.30
N LYS A 32 -9.62 8.06 18.87
CA LYS A 32 -9.28 8.28 20.28
C LYS A 32 -10.18 7.51 21.25
N GLU A 33 -11.43 7.24 20.86
CA GLU A 33 -12.42 6.58 21.72
C GLU A 33 -12.44 5.06 21.54
N MET A 34 -12.30 4.58 20.30
CA MET A 34 -12.42 3.14 19.97
C MET A 34 -11.07 2.43 19.81
N GLY A 35 -9.96 3.17 19.84
CA GLY A 35 -8.63 2.65 19.51
C GLY A 35 -8.50 2.35 18.01
N ALA A 36 -7.58 1.44 17.68
CA ALA A 36 -7.33 1.02 16.31
C ALA A 36 -8.31 -0.10 15.89
N VAL A 37 -9.10 0.18 14.85
CA VAL A 37 -10.09 -0.74 14.29
C VAL A 37 -9.66 -1.13 12.88
N ARG A 38 -9.68 -2.43 12.58
CA ARG A 38 -9.42 -2.93 11.23
C ARG A 38 -10.66 -2.73 10.36
N VAL A 39 -10.45 -2.17 9.17
CA VAL A 39 -11.48 -1.98 8.14
C VAL A 39 -11.27 -3.05 7.06
N PRO A 40 -12.33 -3.74 6.62
CA PRO A 40 -12.28 -4.62 5.45
C PRO A 40 -11.87 -3.83 4.20
N VAL A 41 -11.03 -4.43 3.37
CA VAL A 41 -10.52 -3.83 2.11
C VAL A 41 -10.79 -4.73 0.91
N ASP A 42 -11.58 -5.77 1.07
CA ASP A 42 -11.95 -6.73 0.03
C ASP A 42 -12.97 -6.15 -0.97
N SER A 43 -13.49 -4.96 -0.71
CA SER A 43 -14.42 -4.26 -1.58
C SER A 43 -14.15 -2.75 -1.62
N LEU A 44 -14.99 -2.02 -2.35
CA LEU A 44 -15.01 -0.55 -2.38
C LEU A 44 -15.85 0.05 -1.25
N ASP A 45 -16.43 -0.75 -0.35
CA ASP A 45 -17.42 -0.27 0.63
C ASP A 45 -16.84 0.74 1.61
N PHE A 46 -15.54 0.65 1.92
CA PHE A 46 -14.85 1.62 2.78
C PHE A 46 -14.82 3.04 2.18
N LEU A 47 -15.09 3.20 0.87
CA LEU A 47 -15.21 4.50 0.21
C LEU A 47 -16.52 5.24 0.52
N GLU A 48 -17.49 4.56 1.15
CA GLU A 48 -18.74 5.17 1.61
C GLU A 48 -18.76 5.39 3.14
N ASP A 49 -17.74 4.91 3.86
CA ASP A 49 -17.63 5.15 5.30
C ASP A 49 -17.17 6.58 5.59
N THR A 50 -18.09 7.40 6.11
CA THR A 50 -17.86 8.82 6.43
C THR A 50 -16.82 9.05 7.51
N ARG A 51 -16.43 8.02 8.28
CA ARG A 51 -15.33 8.09 9.25
C ARG A 51 -13.97 8.03 8.56
N LEU A 52 -13.92 7.32 7.43
CA LEU A 52 -12.70 7.09 6.67
C LEU A 52 -12.52 8.14 5.59
N VAL A 53 -13.61 8.63 5.01
CA VAL A 53 -13.60 9.60 3.92
C VAL A 53 -13.69 11.02 4.48
N ARG A 54 -12.68 11.84 4.16
CA ARG A 54 -12.64 13.26 4.52
C ARG A 54 -13.46 14.10 3.54
N ASN A 55 -13.30 13.85 2.25
CA ASN A 55 -14.07 14.52 1.21
C ASN A 55 -14.24 13.61 -0.02
N LYS A 56 -15.25 13.93 -0.82
CA LYS A 56 -15.58 13.21 -2.05
C LYS A 56 -15.89 14.22 -3.15
N SER A 57 -15.24 14.05 -4.29
CA SER A 57 -15.46 14.78 -5.52
C SER A 57 -15.66 13.78 -6.67
N MET A 58 -15.95 14.28 -7.87
CA MET A 58 -16.09 13.41 -9.05
C MET A 58 -14.80 12.66 -9.38
N ASP A 59 -13.65 13.30 -9.17
CA ASP A 59 -12.35 12.77 -9.61
C ASP A 59 -11.57 12.09 -8.48
N GLN A 60 -11.85 12.44 -7.22
CA GLN A 60 -11.09 11.98 -6.07
C GLN A 60 -11.94 11.80 -4.81
N ILE A 61 -11.67 10.71 -4.09
CA ILE A 61 -12.11 10.46 -2.72
C ILE A 61 -10.87 10.52 -1.83
N ASN A 62 -10.82 11.50 -0.92
CA ASN A 62 -9.68 11.68 -0.02
C ASN A 62 -10.00 11.11 1.36
N PHE A 63 -9.00 10.52 2.02
CA PHE A 63 -9.19 9.86 3.30
C PHE A 63 -8.87 10.77 4.50
N SER A 64 -9.43 10.41 5.66
CA SER A 64 -9.15 11.04 6.93
C SER A 64 -7.69 10.77 7.36
N ASN A 65 -7.13 11.68 8.15
CA ASN A 65 -5.81 11.50 8.76
C ASN A 65 -5.78 10.35 9.77
N ASP A 66 -6.94 9.95 10.27
CA ASP A 66 -7.10 8.86 11.24
C ASP A 66 -7.04 7.48 10.58
N CYS A 67 -6.86 7.42 9.26
CA CYS A 67 -6.70 6.19 8.50
C CYS A 67 -5.23 5.87 8.22
N VAL A 68 -4.87 4.59 8.26
CA VAL A 68 -3.56 4.09 7.85
C VAL A 68 -3.73 2.88 6.94
N PHE A 69 -3.23 3.00 5.72
CA PHE A 69 -3.14 1.91 4.75
C PHE A 69 -1.84 1.13 5.00
N LYS A 70 -1.92 -0.19 4.99
CA LYS A 70 -0.76 -1.08 5.12
C LYS A 70 -0.66 -1.97 3.90
N VAL A 71 0.45 -1.89 3.19
CA VAL A 71 0.71 -2.64 1.96
C VAL A 71 1.89 -3.57 2.17
N THR A 72 1.74 -4.83 1.79
CA THR A 72 2.86 -5.76 1.73
C THR A 72 3.49 -5.66 0.35
N LEU A 73 4.81 -5.49 0.28
CA LEU A 73 5.60 -5.59 -0.94
C LEU A 73 6.45 -6.86 -0.88
N GLU A 74 6.56 -7.55 -2.00
CA GLU A 74 7.43 -8.71 -2.19
C GLU A 74 8.46 -8.39 -3.26
N PHE A 75 9.68 -8.89 -3.07
CA PHE A 75 10.83 -8.60 -3.92
C PHE A 75 11.11 -9.75 -4.89
N ILE A 76 11.86 -9.45 -5.95
CA ILE A 76 12.30 -10.45 -6.92
C ILE A 76 13.31 -11.40 -6.25
N GLU A 77 14.21 -10.84 -5.45
CA GLU A 77 15.24 -11.53 -4.67
C GLU A 77 15.26 -10.98 -3.23
N SER A 78 15.83 -11.74 -2.30
CA SER A 78 16.01 -11.26 -0.92
C SER A 78 16.98 -10.08 -0.89
N MET A 79 16.55 -8.98 -0.30
CA MET A 79 17.29 -7.73 -0.18
C MET A 79 17.94 -7.62 1.20
N PRO A 80 19.15 -7.05 1.32
CA PRO A 80 19.80 -6.82 2.61
C PRO A 80 19.04 -5.78 3.44
N CYS A 81 18.85 -6.06 4.72
CA CYS A 81 18.24 -5.09 5.64
C CYS A 81 19.29 -4.10 6.16
N MET A 82 18.87 -2.90 6.55
CA MET A 82 19.73 -1.90 7.21
C MET A 82 20.20 -2.41 8.57
N GLU A 83 21.52 -2.53 8.77
CA GLU A 83 22.13 -3.15 9.97
C GLU A 83 21.69 -2.49 11.28
N GLU A 84 21.45 -1.17 11.27
CA GLU A 84 21.14 -0.39 12.48
C GLU A 84 19.76 -0.71 13.05
N THR A 85 18.83 -1.14 12.20
CA THR A 85 17.44 -1.43 12.60
C THR A 85 17.09 -2.90 12.47
N ALA A 86 17.87 -3.68 11.70
CA ALA A 86 17.53 -5.03 11.27
C ALA A 86 17.34 -6.05 12.41
N VAL A 87 16.21 -6.77 12.36
CA VAL A 87 16.01 -8.02 13.13
C VAL A 87 16.54 -9.24 12.34
N ARG A 88 16.87 -9.05 11.06
CA ARG A 88 17.30 -10.08 10.10
C ARG A 88 18.27 -9.48 9.09
N GLU A 89 19.23 -10.26 8.62
CA GLU A 89 20.22 -9.81 7.64
C GLU A 89 19.61 -9.48 6.27
N SER A 90 18.58 -10.21 5.85
CA SER A 90 17.88 -9.98 4.58
C SER A 90 16.40 -10.34 4.66
N THR A 91 15.62 -9.84 3.70
CA THR A 91 14.18 -10.14 3.57
C THR A 91 13.75 -10.11 2.11
N ASP A 92 12.80 -10.96 1.74
CA ASP A 92 12.14 -10.99 0.43
C ASP A 92 10.79 -10.25 0.42
N TRP A 93 10.39 -9.67 1.56
CA TRP A 93 9.18 -8.85 1.66
C TRP A 93 9.29 -7.80 2.77
N VAL A 94 8.46 -6.76 2.66
CA VAL A 94 8.31 -5.72 3.69
C VAL A 94 6.86 -5.27 3.84
N LEU A 95 6.52 -4.74 5.02
CA LEU A 95 5.24 -4.05 5.26
C LEU A 95 5.44 -2.55 5.21
N CYS A 96 4.64 -1.85 4.42
CA CYS A 96 4.67 -0.40 4.25
C CYS A 96 3.41 0.25 4.81
N SER A 97 3.51 1.52 5.23
CA SER A 97 2.38 2.35 5.68
C SER A 97 2.23 3.58 4.83
N CYS A 98 0.99 3.97 4.56
CA CYS A 98 0.63 5.30 4.09
C CYS A 98 -0.47 5.87 4.99
N LYS A 99 -0.36 7.14 5.38
CA LYS A 99 -1.44 7.84 6.09
C LYS A 99 -2.57 8.15 5.11
N GLY A 100 -3.81 8.17 5.60
CA GLY A 100 -4.98 8.51 4.79
C GLY A 100 -4.93 9.95 4.26
N SER A 101 -4.30 10.87 5.00
CA SER A 101 -4.10 12.25 4.57
C SER A 101 -3.22 12.41 3.33
N THR A 102 -2.45 11.38 2.98
CA THR A 102 -1.58 11.32 1.78
C THR A 102 -2.02 10.21 0.83
N ALA A 103 -3.30 9.81 0.91
CA ALA A 103 -3.89 8.80 0.06
C ALA A 103 -5.20 9.31 -0.53
N PHE A 104 -5.51 8.85 -1.73
CA PHE A 104 -6.81 9.10 -2.36
C PHE A 104 -7.19 7.94 -3.27
N TYR A 105 -8.48 7.80 -3.52
CA TYR A 105 -9.00 6.92 -4.55
C TYR A 105 -9.53 7.75 -5.72
N SER A 106 -9.14 7.40 -6.95
CA SER A 106 -9.71 7.97 -8.18
C SER A 106 -10.86 7.09 -8.68
N PRO A 107 -12.12 7.57 -8.65
CA PRO A 107 -13.24 6.83 -9.23
C PRO A 107 -13.15 6.67 -10.75
N VAL A 108 -12.49 7.60 -11.42
CA VAL A 108 -12.30 7.60 -12.88
C VAL A 108 -11.33 6.51 -13.31
N GLU A 109 -10.15 6.47 -12.68
CA GLU A 109 -9.12 5.47 -13.01
C GLU A 109 -9.35 4.13 -12.30
N LYS A 110 -10.22 4.13 -11.28
CA LYS A 110 -10.42 3.01 -10.35
C LYS A 110 -9.10 2.59 -9.72
N ARG A 111 -8.38 3.58 -9.20
CA ARG A 111 -7.05 3.41 -8.57
C ARG A 111 -7.02 4.01 -7.19
N LEU A 112 -6.45 3.25 -6.24
CA LEU A 112 -6.07 3.74 -4.93
C LEU A 112 -4.61 4.20 -5.01
N VAL A 113 -4.36 5.47 -4.70
CA VAL A 113 -3.04 6.08 -4.76
C VAL A 113 -2.58 6.40 -3.35
N LEU A 114 -1.42 5.87 -2.98
CA LEU A 114 -0.76 6.07 -1.69
C LEU A 114 0.52 6.87 -1.95
N GLN A 115 0.54 8.17 -1.62
CA GLN A 115 1.58 9.09 -2.11
C GLN A 115 2.85 9.12 -1.25
N GLN A 116 2.75 8.74 0.03
CA GLN A 116 3.86 8.81 0.97
C GLN A 116 3.94 7.50 1.77
N CYS A 117 4.38 6.44 1.09
CA CYS A 117 4.61 5.14 1.71
C CYS A 117 5.97 5.09 2.41
N PHE A 118 6.01 4.46 3.58
CA PHE A 118 7.25 4.20 4.34
C PHE A 118 7.22 2.77 4.91
N VAL A 119 8.37 2.14 5.08
CA VAL A 119 8.45 0.79 5.67
C VAL A 119 8.17 0.84 7.17
N CYS A 120 7.38 -0.11 7.67
CA CYS A 120 6.90 -0.16 9.06
C CYS A 120 7.85 -0.89 10.01
N VAL A 121 8.66 -1.79 9.46
CA VAL A 121 9.40 -2.78 10.23
C VAL A 121 10.84 -2.33 10.43
N GLN A 122 11.41 -2.77 11.54
CA GLN A 122 12.83 -2.66 11.86
C GLN A 122 13.73 -3.33 10.79
N SER A 123 13.21 -4.19 9.94
CA SER A 123 13.90 -4.72 8.74
C SER A 123 13.59 -3.91 7.48
N ASN A 124 13.91 -2.62 7.49
CA ASN A 124 13.88 -1.80 6.28
C ASN A 124 15.08 -2.13 5.38
N ILE A 125 14.95 -1.84 4.08
CA ILE A 125 16.04 -1.92 3.12
C ILE A 125 16.45 -0.50 2.70
N PRO A 126 17.74 -0.25 2.40
CA PRO A 126 18.24 1.08 2.04
C PRO A 126 17.43 1.72 0.90
N GLU A 127 17.03 0.91 -0.08
CA GLU A 127 16.32 1.35 -1.29
C GLU A 127 14.90 1.85 -1.00
N LEU A 128 14.35 1.62 0.20
CA LEU A 128 13.01 2.05 0.63
C LEU A 128 13.03 3.07 1.79
N GLU A 129 14.19 3.67 2.08
CA GLU A 129 14.32 4.71 3.11
C GLU A 129 13.53 5.98 2.75
N ALA A 130 13.66 6.43 1.50
CA ALA A 130 12.93 7.57 0.99
C ALA A 130 11.47 7.19 0.67
N PRO A 131 10.49 8.05 0.99
CA PRO A 131 9.09 7.79 0.67
C PRO A 131 8.88 7.57 -0.83
N PHE A 132 7.89 6.75 -1.13
CA PHE A 132 7.54 6.36 -2.49
C PHE A 132 6.02 6.28 -2.65
N ILE A 133 5.58 6.23 -3.90
CA ILE A 133 4.18 6.20 -4.29
C ILE A 133 3.81 4.78 -4.67
N LEU A 134 2.67 4.29 -4.16
CA LEU A 134 2.05 3.05 -4.63
C LEU A 134 0.72 3.35 -5.29
N VAL A 135 0.49 2.75 -6.45
CA VAL A 135 -0.80 2.79 -7.15
C VAL A 135 -1.35 1.37 -7.16
N LEU A 136 -2.58 1.22 -6.64
CA LEU A 136 -3.24 -0.07 -6.50
C LEU A 136 -4.55 -0.11 -7.27
N TYR A 137 -4.92 -1.30 -7.73
CA TYR A 137 -6.20 -1.59 -8.35
C TYR A 137 -6.87 -2.77 -7.65
N LEU A 138 -8.20 -2.80 -7.66
CA LEU A 138 -8.97 -3.90 -7.10
C LEU A 138 -9.22 -4.97 -8.17
N GLU A 139 -8.81 -6.20 -7.91
CA GLU A 139 -9.05 -7.37 -8.77
C GLU A 139 -9.47 -8.55 -7.90
N GLU A 140 -10.61 -9.18 -8.23
CA GLU A 140 -11.13 -10.36 -7.52
C GLU A 140 -11.16 -10.20 -5.98
N ASN A 141 -11.53 -9.01 -5.49
CA ASN A 141 -11.59 -8.64 -4.06
C ASN A 141 -10.21 -8.47 -3.37
N GLU A 142 -9.13 -8.32 -4.14
CA GLU A 142 -7.80 -8.02 -3.63
C GLU A 142 -7.27 -6.72 -4.26
N TRP A 143 -6.76 -5.81 -3.44
CA TRP A 143 -6.04 -4.64 -3.95
C TRP A 143 -4.61 -5.02 -4.25
N LEU A 144 -4.24 -4.97 -5.51
CA LEU A 144 -2.92 -5.32 -6.02
C LEU A 144 -2.16 -4.06 -6.42
N VAL A 145 -0.87 -4.03 -6.14
CA VAL A 145 0.02 -2.95 -6.57
C VAL A 145 0.22 -3.06 -8.09
N GLU A 146 -0.22 -2.03 -8.82
CA GLU A 146 0.04 -1.86 -10.25
C GLU A 146 1.36 -1.14 -10.47
N ARG A 147 1.63 -0.08 -9.68
CA ARG A 147 2.82 0.77 -9.83
C ARG A 147 3.49 1.04 -8.49
N ALA A 148 4.82 1.09 -8.50
CA ALA A 148 5.64 1.61 -7.40
C ALA A 148 6.63 2.65 -7.97
N LEU A 149 6.48 3.91 -7.53
CA LEU A 149 7.16 5.05 -8.16
C LEU A 149 7.90 5.89 -7.12
N ARG A 150 9.02 6.48 -7.53
CA ARG A 150 9.73 7.50 -6.76
C ARG A 150 10.04 8.73 -7.61
#